data_AF-R5AJ33-F1
#
_entry.id   AF-R5AJ33-F1
#
_cell.length_a   1.000
_cell.length_b   1.000
_cell.length_c   1.000
_cell.angle_alpha   90.00
_cell.angle_beta   90.00
_cell.angle_gamma   90.00
#
_symmetry.space_group_name_H-M   'P 1'
#
loop_
_entity.id
_entity.type
_entity.pdbx_description
1 polymer ?
#
loop_
_entity_poly.entity_id
_entity_poly.type
_entity_poly.pdbx_seq_one_letter_code
_entity_poly.pdbx_strand_id
1 'polypeptide(L)'
;MERFNAERYQSEVNARMPRSKTFRACLRAFWTGGLICVIGQLVSDTLQYRCRLPEEPRAAGTAIVMVFLGAFLTGIGVYDRIGEYAGAGSVVPITGFANSVVSPAIEFKPEVRCIIGIVRENRNR
;
A
#
# COMPACT_ATOMS: atom_id res chain seq x y z
N MET A 1 12.20 -30.76 -25.37
CA MET A 1 12.41 -30.12 -24.07
C MET A 1 13.41 -28.99 -24.30
N GLU A 2 12.93 -27.78 -24.55
CA GLU A 2 13.79 -26.62 -24.79
C GLU A 2 14.65 -26.38 -23.54
N ARG A 3 15.98 -26.29 -23.71
CA ARG A 3 16.88 -26.03 -22.59
C ARG A 3 16.63 -24.61 -22.09
N PHE A 4 16.26 -24.47 -20.81
CA PHE A 4 16.19 -23.19 -20.11
C PHE A 4 17.57 -22.51 -20.18
N ASN A 5 17.77 -21.67 -21.20
CA ASN A 5 18.99 -20.90 -21.36
C ASN A 5 18.80 -19.57 -20.62
N ALA A 6 19.44 -19.44 -19.46
CA ALA A 6 19.35 -18.26 -18.60
C ALA A 6 19.67 -16.96 -19.36
N GLU A 7 20.59 -17.01 -20.31
CA GLU A 7 21.00 -15.85 -21.12
C GLU A 7 19.89 -15.40 -22.08
N ARG A 8 19.21 -16.34 -22.73
CA ARG A 8 18.11 -16.07 -23.67
C ARG A 8 16.85 -15.59 -22.94
N TYR A 9 16.63 -16.10 -21.72
CA TYR A 9 15.58 -15.60 -20.84
C TYR A 9 15.86 -14.14 -20.41
N GLN A 10 17.10 -13.83 -20.00
CA GLN A 10 17.52 -12.48 -19.63
C GLN A 10 17.35 -11.47 -20.77
N SER A 11 17.66 -11.84 -22.02
CA SER A 11 17.50 -10.93 -23.17
C SER A 11 16.02 -10.63 -23.46
N GLU A 12 15.14 -11.63 -23.37
CA GLU A 12 13.70 -11.46 -23.57
C GLU A 12 13.06 -10.62 -22.45
N VAL A 13 13.52 -10.82 -21.21
CA VAL A 13 13.09 -10.06 -20.05
C VAL A 13 13.53 -8.60 -20.16
N ASN A 14 14.81 -8.35 -20.47
CA ASN A 14 15.33 -6.98 -20.63
C ASN A 14 14.71 -6.25 -21.83
N ALA A 15 14.35 -6.96 -22.91
CA ALA A 15 13.65 -6.37 -24.05
C ALA A 15 12.20 -5.96 -23.73
N ARG A 16 11.55 -6.65 -22.78
CA ARG A 16 10.15 -6.40 -22.39
C ARG A 16 10.00 -5.50 -21.16
N MET A 17 11.05 -5.33 -20.35
CA MET A 17 11.00 -4.52 -19.14
C MET A 17 10.94 -3.01 -19.46
N PRO A 18 9.90 -2.29 -19.01
CA PRO A 18 9.83 -0.84 -19.21
C PRO A 18 10.93 -0.15 -18.40
N ARG A 19 11.63 0.83 -19.01
CA ARG A 19 12.59 1.68 -18.28
C ARG A 19 11.85 2.57 -17.29
N SER A 20 11.90 2.21 -16.00
CA SER A 20 11.27 3.01 -14.95
C SER A 20 12.05 4.31 -14.72
N LYS A 21 11.33 5.41 -14.47
CA LYS A 21 11.93 6.72 -14.15
C LYS A 21 12.39 6.73 -12.68
N THR A 22 13.37 5.91 -12.33
CA THR A 22 13.78 5.60 -10.96
C THR A 22 14.02 6.84 -10.11
N PHE A 23 14.71 7.85 -10.64
CA PHE A 23 15.00 9.08 -9.90
C PHE A 23 13.74 9.86 -9.49
N ARG A 24 12.77 9.99 -10.41
CA ARG A 24 11.49 10.67 -10.12
C ARG A 24 10.64 9.87 -9.13
N ALA A 25 10.68 8.54 -9.23
CA ALA A 25 10.00 7.66 -8.28
C ALA A 25 10.60 7.76 -6.88
N CYS A 26 11.93 7.79 -6.75
CA CYS A 26 12.60 7.99 -5.46
C CYS A 26 12.25 9.33 -4.84
N LEU A 27 12.24 10.43 -5.61
CA LEU A 27 11.89 11.74 -5.06
C LEU A 27 10.44 11.79 -4.56
N ARG A 28 9.50 11.20 -5.32
CA ARG A 28 8.09 11.08 -4.91
C ARG A 28 7.95 10.22 -3.66
N ALA A 29 8.64 9.09 -3.60
CA ALA A 29 8.61 8.19 -2.45
C ALA A 29 9.21 8.83 -1.19
N PHE A 30 10.31 9.57 -1.33
CA PHE A 30 10.99 10.22 -0.21
C PHE A 30 10.11 11.30 0.43
N TRP A 31 9.55 12.22 -0.35
CA TRP A 31 8.75 13.30 0.23
C TRP A 31 7.42 12.80 0.80
N THR A 32 6.77 11.83 0.15
CA THR A 32 5.50 11.28 0.64
C THR A 32 5.69 10.43 1.90
N GLY A 33 6.71 9.57 1.93
CA GLY A 33 7.07 8.80 3.13
C GLY A 33 7.51 9.71 4.27
N GLY A 34 8.31 10.74 3.97
CA GLY A 34 8.71 11.77 4.94
C GLY A 34 7.52 12.51 5.54
N LEU A 35 6.55 12.93 4.72
CA LEU A 35 5.34 13.58 5.19
C LEU A 35 4.52 12.67 6.12
N ILE A 36 4.37 11.39 5.77
CA ILE A 36 3.68 10.42 6.63
C ILE A 36 4.41 10.25 7.97
N CYS A 37 5.74 10.19 7.97
CA CYS A 37 6.53 10.14 9.19
C CYS A 37 6.36 11.39 10.07
N VAL A 38 6.28 12.59 9.48
CA VAL A 38 6.00 13.83 10.22
C VAL A 38 4.62 13.76 10.88
N ILE A 39 3.60 13.25 10.17
CA ILE A 39 2.27 13.04 10.77
C ILE A 39 2.35 12.04 11.93
N GLY A 40 3.10 10.94 11.79
CA GLY A 40 3.33 9.99 12.87
C GLY A 40 4.01 10.62 14.10
N GLN A 41 5.00 11.48 13.88
CA GLN A 41 5.64 12.25 14.95
C GLN A 41 4.66 13.21 15.62
N LEU A 42 3.84 13.94 14.86
CA LEU A 42 2.81 14.83 15.42
C LEU A 42 1.81 14.07 16.30
N VAL A 43 1.41 12.87 15.90
CA VAL A 43 0.56 12.01 16.72
C VAL A 43 1.29 11.59 18.00
N SER A 44 2.52 11.10 17.90
CA SER A 44 3.34 10.70 19.06
C SER A 44 3.55 11.85 20.06
N ASP A 45 3.89 13.03 19.54
CA ASP A 45 4.05 14.25 20.33
C ASP A 45 2.73 14.65 21.00
N THR A 46 1.61 14.55 20.29
CA THR A 46 0.29 14.82 20.88
C THR A 46 0.00 13.86 22.04
N LEU A 47 0.29 12.57 21.89
CA LEU A 47 0.13 11.59 22.98
C LEU A 47 1.06 11.91 24.17
N GLN A 48 2.28 12.36 23.91
CA GLN A 48 3.23 12.78 24.94
C GLN A 48 2.76 14.03 25.69
N TYR A 49 2.40 15.09 24.97
CA TYR A 49 2.04 16.38 25.58
C TYR A 49 0.66 16.36 26.24
N ARG A 50 -0.33 15.66 25.65
CA ARG A 50 -1.72 15.67 26.13
C ARG A 50 -2.00 14.58 27.15
N CYS A 51 -1.45 13.38 26.96
CA CYS A 51 -1.73 12.24 27.83
C CYS A 51 -0.55 11.87 28.76
N ARG A 52 0.63 12.51 28.63
CA ARG A 52 1.84 12.24 29.44
C ARG A 52 2.18 10.75 29.50
N LEU A 53 2.00 10.04 28.40
CA LEU A 53 2.29 8.61 28.33
C LEU A 53 3.81 8.35 28.38
N PRO A 54 4.25 7.28 29.07
CA PRO A 54 5.62 6.78 28.94
C PRO A 54 5.90 6.25 27.53
N GLU A 55 7.18 6.04 27.20
CA GLU A 55 7.65 5.77 25.84
C GLU A 55 7.01 4.54 25.18
N GLU A 56 6.93 3.44 25.92
CA GLU A 56 6.31 2.16 25.49
C GLU A 56 4.85 2.32 25.02
N PRO A 57 3.90 2.76 25.87
CA PRO A 57 2.51 2.88 25.45
C PRO A 57 2.29 4.01 24.43
N ARG A 58 3.17 5.01 24.37
CA ARG A 58 3.10 6.07 23.34
C ARG A 58 3.40 5.51 21.95
N ALA A 59 4.39 4.65 21.81
CA ALA A 59 4.72 4.02 20.52
C ALA A 59 3.56 3.15 20.03
N ALA A 60 3.01 2.31 20.92
CA ALA A 60 1.84 1.49 20.62
C ALA A 60 0.61 2.35 20.24
N GLY A 61 0.32 3.41 21.00
CA GLY A 61 -0.78 4.32 20.70
C GLY A 61 -0.64 5.03 19.35
N THR A 62 0.59 5.48 19.02
CA THR A 62 0.89 6.11 17.73
C THR A 62 0.67 5.14 16.57
N ALA A 63 1.13 3.89 16.71
CA ALA A 63 0.92 2.85 15.71
C ALA A 63 -0.57 2.55 15.50
N ILE A 64 -1.34 2.42 16.57
CA ILE A 64 -2.79 2.17 16.51
C ILE A 64 -3.50 3.32 15.76
N VAL A 65 -3.20 4.57 16.10
CA VAL A 65 -3.79 5.74 15.43
C VAL A 65 -3.40 5.80 13.96
N MET A 66 -2.13 5.56 13.63
CA MET A 66 -1.66 5.52 12.23
C MET A 66 -2.32 4.41 11.42
N VAL A 67 -2.48 3.21 11.99
CA VAL A 67 -3.19 2.09 11.35
C VAL A 67 -4.66 2.45 11.14
N PHE A 68 -5.32 3.02 12.15
CA PHE A 68 -6.71 3.47 12.03
C PHE A 68 -6.89 4.53 10.95
N LEU A 69 -6.02 5.54 10.90
CA LEU A 69 -6.04 6.58 9.86
C LEU A 69 -5.80 6.00 8.47
N GLY A 70 -4.86 5.07 8.33
CA GLY A 70 -4.62 4.35 7.08
C GLY A 70 -5.85 3.56 6.64
N ALA A 71 -6.41 2.75 7.54
CA ALA A 71 -7.62 1.96 7.29
C ALA A 71 -8.82 2.83 6.93
N PHE A 72 -9.01 3.94 7.63
CA PHE A 72 -10.08 4.89 7.36
C PHE A 72 -9.92 5.52 5.97
N LEU A 73 -8.73 6.05 5.67
CA LEU A 73 -8.44 6.66 4.35
C LEU A 73 -8.56 5.66 3.19
N THR A 74 -8.22 4.39 3.41
CA THR A 74 -8.46 3.29 2.45
C THR A 74 -9.95 3.04 2.29
N GLY A 75 -10.73 3.01 3.38
CA GLY A 75 -12.18 2.82 3.35
C GLY A 75 -12.93 3.86 2.52
N ILE A 76 -12.50 5.12 2.55
CA ILE A 76 -13.04 6.21 1.72
C ILE A 76 -12.42 6.28 0.31
N GLY A 77 -11.45 5.41 -0.02
CA GLY A 77 -10.81 5.33 -1.34
C GLY A 77 -9.79 6.45 -1.64
N VAL A 78 -9.43 7.25 -0.63
CA VAL A 78 -8.45 8.34 -0.77
C VAL A 78 -7.02 7.80 -0.71
N TYR A 79 -6.78 6.78 0.12
CA TYR A 79 -5.44 6.22 0.29
C TYR A 79 -4.91 5.57 -1.00
N ASP A 80 -5.76 4.90 -1.78
CA ASP A 80 -5.34 4.31 -3.06
C ASP A 80 -4.86 5.35 -4.07
N ARG A 81 -5.47 6.54 -4.11
CA ARG A 81 -5.03 7.65 -4.96
C ARG A 81 -3.69 8.23 -4.50
N ILE A 82 -3.51 8.35 -3.19
CA ILE A 82 -2.23 8.75 -2.60
C ILE A 82 -1.17 7.70 -2.93
N GLY A 83 -1.52 6.41 -2.87
CA GLY A 83 -0.62 5.30 -3.15
C GLY A 83 -0.17 5.23 -4.61
N GLU A 84 -1.08 5.43 -5.56
CA GLU A 84 -0.76 5.51 -6.98
C GLU A 84 0.21 6.67 -7.27
N TYR A 85 0.09 7.78 -6.53
CA TYR A 85 0.97 8.94 -6.68
C TYR A 85 2.32 8.78 -5.95
N ALA A 86 2.31 8.23 -4.74
CA ALA A 86 3.45 8.11 -3.83
C ALA A 86 4.34 6.90 -4.17
N GLY A 87 3.77 5.85 -4.76
CA GLY A 87 4.43 4.58 -5.02
C GLY A 87 4.97 3.98 -3.71
N ALA A 88 6.28 3.72 -3.68
CA ALA A 88 6.94 3.13 -2.51
C ALA A 88 6.76 3.97 -1.22
N GLY A 89 6.61 5.29 -1.32
CA GLY A 89 6.52 6.17 -0.15
C GLY A 89 5.27 5.99 0.70
N SER A 90 4.17 5.48 0.14
CA SER A 90 2.95 5.16 0.89
C SER A 90 2.87 3.69 1.32
N VAL A 91 3.73 2.83 0.78
CA VAL A 91 3.73 1.39 1.07
C VAL A 91 4.66 1.06 2.24
N VAL A 92 5.78 1.78 2.36
CA VAL A 92 6.78 1.56 3.42
C VAL A 92 6.28 1.91 4.84
N PRO A 93 5.52 3.01 5.07
CA PRO A 93 5.00 3.34 6.39
C PRO A 93 3.90 2.37 6.86
N ILE A 94 3.61 2.34 8.16
CA ILE A 94 2.59 1.45 8.76
C ILE A 94 1.18 1.65 8.18
N THR A 95 0.89 2.84 7.61
CA THR A 95 -0.35 3.13 6.88
C THR A 95 -0.47 2.31 5.60
N GLY A 96 0.65 1.96 4.96
CA GLY A 96 0.70 1.08 3.79
C GLY A 96 0.33 -0.37 4.13
N PHE A 97 0.79 -0.86 5.29
CA PHE A 97 0.33 -2.13 5.84
C PHE A 97 -1.18 -2.13 6.06
N ALA A 98 -1.73 -1.07 6.68
CA ALA A 98 -3.17 -0.95 6.87
C ALA A 98 -3.94 -1.01 5.53
N ASN A 99 -3.46 -0.31 4.49
CA ASN A 99 -4.04 -0.39 3.15
C ASN A 99 -4.06 -1.83 2.61
N SER A 100 -2.92 -2.54 2.68
CA SER A 100 -2.82 -3.92 2.17
C SER A 100 -3.74 -4.93 2.88
N VAL A 101 -4.15 -4.64 4.12
CA VAL A 101 -5.10 -5.46 4.87
C VAL A 101 -6.54 -5.05 4.58
N VAL A 102 -6.81 -3.74 4.46
CA VAL A 102 -8.17 -3.21 4.35
C VAL A 102 -8.71 -3.26 2.92
N SER A 103 -7.88 -3.03 1.89
CA SER A 103 -8.31 -3.15 0.49
C SER A 103 -8.90 -4.53 0.16
N PRO A 104 -8.26 -5.67 0.46
CA PRO A 104 -8.86 -6.98 0.21
C PRO A 104 -10.06 -7.26 1.11
N ALA A 105 -10.13 -6.69 2.32
CA ALA A 105 -11.29 -6.83 3.20
C ALA A 105 -12.52 -6.11 2.64
N ILE A 106 -12.34 -4.95 1.99
CA ILE A 106 -13.42 -4.20 1.32
C ILE A 106 -13.81 -4.88 0.00
N GLU A 107 -12.84 -5.36 -0.77
CA GLU A 107 -13.08 -6.00 -2.06
C GLU A 107 -13.58 -7.45 -1.94
N PHE A 108 -13.61 -8.00 -0.73
CA PHE A 108 -14.12 -9.35 -0.46
C PHE A 108 -15.55 -9.50 -0.97
N LYS A 109 -15.69 -10.17 -2.12
CA LYS A 109 -16.96 -10.57 -2.71
C LYS A 109 -17.23 -12.02 -2.31
N PRO A 110 -18.41 -12.35 -1.74
CA PRO A 110 -18.78 -13.73 -1.52
C PRO A 110 -18.79 -14.46 -2.86
N GLU A 111 -18.10 -15.60 -2.90
CA GLU A 111 -17.90 -16.53 -4.01
C GLU A 111 -19.15 -16.80 -4.88
N VAL A 112 -20.35 -16.72 -4.29
CA VAL A 112 -21.64 -16.80 -5.00
C VAL A 112 -21.76 -15.73 -6.11
N ARG A 113 -21.29 -14.50 -5.89
CA ARG A 113 -21.29 -13.45 -6.92
C ARG A 113 -20.23 -13.69 -8.00
N CYS A 114 -19.13 -14.36 -7.66
CA CYS A 114 -18.11 -14.76 -8.63
C CYS A 114 -18.66 -15.83 -9.57
N ILE A 115 -19.31 -16.88 -9.04
CA ILE A 115 -19.92 -17.95 -9.84
C ILE A 115 -21.03 -17.39 -10.74
N ILE A 116 -21.93 -16.57 -10.21
CA ILE A 116 -23.00 -15.95 -11.03
C ILE A 116 -22.40 -15.03 -12.11
N GLY A 117 -21.31 -14.31 -11.83
CA GLY A 117 -20.58 -13.49 -12.80
C GLY A 117 -19.97 -14.32 -13.93
N ILE A 118 -19.24 -15.39 -13.59
CA ILE A 118 -18.62 -16.30 -14.56
C ILE A 118 -19.71 -16.98 -15.42
N VAL A 119 -20.82 -17.41 -14.81
CA VAL A 119 -21.95 -18.01 -15.54
C VAL A 119 -22.65 -16.98 -16.43
N ARG A 120 -22.76 -15.71 -16.01
CA ARG A 120 -23.31 -14.63 -16.86
C ARG A 120 -22.41 -14.30 -18.05
N GLU A 121 -21.09 -14.26 -17.83
CA GLU A 121 -20.07 -14.01 -18.86
C GLU A 121 -20.05 -15.16 -19.89
N ASN A 122 -20.10 -16.43 -19.43
CA ASN A 122 -20.11 -17.60 -20.31
C ASN A 122 -21.42 -17.75 -21.10
N ARG A 123 -22.54 -17.22 -20.59
CA ARG A 123 -23.83 -17.21 -21.30
C ARG A 123 -23.94 -16.10 -22.35
N ASN A 124 -23.08 -15.09 -22.31
CA ASN A 124 -23.07 -13.95 -23.24
C ASN A 124 -21.92 -14.03 -24.26
N ARG A 125 -21.22 -15.17 -24.28
CA ARG A 125 -20.28 -15.65 -25.29
C ARG A 125 -20.97 -16.72 -26.12
#